data_AF-A0A1V5QVI5-F1
#
_entry.id   AF-A0A1V5QVI5-F1
#
_cell.length_a   1.000
_cell.length_b   1.000
_cell.length_c   1.000
_cell.angle_alpha   90.00
_cell.angle_beta   90.00
_cell.angle_gamma   90.00
#
_symmetry.space_group_name_H-M   'P 1'
#
loop_
_entity.id
_entity.type
_entity.pdbx_description
1 polymer ?
#
loop_
_entity_poly.entity_id
_entity_poly.type
_entity_poly.pdbx_seq_one_letter_code
_entity_poly.pdbx_strand_id
1 'polypeptide(L)' 'MKTISIGSMIRQISGLSGTKDVTEWESGFIANIVDKTFDGRDTTMLTGKQVETVERIYSKHFA' A
#
# COMPACT_ATOMS: atom_id res chain seq x y z
N MET A 1 -1.97 3.61 20.37
CA MET A 1 -1.57 3.44 18.96
C MET A 1 -2.73 3.90 18.09
N LYS A 2 -2.54 4.86 17.18
CA LYS A 2 -3.60 5.22 16.22
C LYS A 2 -3.72 4.06 15.23
N THR A 3 -4.85 3.38 15.20
CA THR A 3 -5.12 2.35 14.17
C THR A 3 -5.31 3.06 12.83
N ILE A 4 -4.31 2.99 11.95
CA ILE A 4 -4.37 3.56 10.61
C ILE A 4 -5.15 2.59 9.72
N SER A 5 -6.07 3.10 8.90
CA SER A 5 -6.83 2.26 7.97
C SER A 5 -5.98 1.82 6.77
N ILE A 6 -6.33 0.68 6.15
CA ILE A 6 -5.66 0.20 4.93
C ILE A 6 -5.64 1.25 3.82
N GLY A 7 -6.76 1.94 3.59
CA GLY A 7 -6.81 3.04 2.61
C GLY A 7 -5.81 4.16 2.91
N SER A 8 -5.58 4.47 4.18
CA SER A 8 -4.57 5.46 4.59
C SER A 8 -3.15 4.96 4.40
N MET A 9 -2.91 3.67 4.64
CA MET A 9 -1.60 3.04 4.36
C MET A 9 -1.30 3.06 2.85
N ILE A 10 -2.28 2.72 2.00
CA ILE A 10 -2.16 2.74 0.54
C ILE A 10 -1.75 4.12 0.04
N ARG A 11 -2.40 5.19 0.53
CA ARG A 11 -2.04 6.56 0.17
C ARG A 11 -0.61 6.91 0.55
N GLN A 12 -0.13 6.47 1.72
CA GLN A 12 1.23 6.75 2.15
C GLN A 12 2.27 5.98 1.31
N ILE A 13 2.04 4.68 1.08
CA ILE A 13 2.99 3.88 0.27
C ILE A 13 2.93 4.27 -1.22
N SER A 14 1.85 4.91 -1.70
CA SER A 14 1.74 5.39 -3.09
C SER A 14 2.93 6.28 -3.49
N GLY A 15 3.39 7.13 -2.58
CA GLY A 15 4.53 8.02 -2.78
C GLY A 15 5.88 7.30 -2.89
N LEU A 16 5.94 6.02 -2.52
CA LEU A 16 7.14 5.19 -2.68
C LEU A 16 7.23 4.55 -4.07
N SER A 17 6.13 4.49 -4.83
CA SER A 17 6.14 3.89 -6.18
C SER A 17 7.06 4.68 -7.11
N GLY A 18 7.96 3.98 -7.81
CA GLY A 18 8.96 4.58 -8.69
C GLY A 18 10.18 5.17 -7.98
N THR A 19 10.25 5.10 -6.65
CA THR A 19 11.44 5.52 -5.87
C THR A 19 12.44 4.36 -5.74
N LYS A 20 13.61 4.65 -5.16
CA LYS A 20 14.63 3.63 -4.83
C LYS A 20 14.41 2.99 -3.45
N ASP A 21 13.42 3.45 -2.70
CA ASP A 21 13.15 2.96 -1.34
C ASP A 21 12.46 1.60 -1.35
N VAL A 22 11.79 1.27 -2.45
CA VAL A 22 11.10 0.00 -2.66
C VAL A 22 11.75 -0.80 -3.78
N THR A 23 11.62 -2.12 -3.70
CA THR A 23 12.01 -3.03 -4.78
C THR A 23 11.13 -2.83 -6.02
N GLU A 24 11.59 -3.26 -7.19
CA GLU A 24 10.81 -3.19 -8.44
C GLU A 24 9.45 -3.92 -8.30
N TRP A 25 9.46 -5.07 -7.63
CA TRP A 25 8.23 -5.80 -7.32
C TRP A 25 7.29 -5.02 -6.39
N GLU A 26 7.81 -4.44 -5.30
CA GLU A 26 7.01 -3.60 -4.39
C GLU A 26 6.44 -2.39 -5.12
N SER A 27 7.24 -1.73 -5.98
CA SER A 27 6.79 -0.59 -6.79
C SER A 27 5.64 -0.97 -7.71
N GLY A 28 5.74 -2.11 -8.40
CA GLY A 28 4.67 -2.63 -9.27
C GLY A 28 3.43 -3.04 -8.48
N PHE A 29 3.60 -3.65 -7.31
CA PHE A 29 2.50 -3.97 -6.40
C PHE A 29 1.77 -2.70 -5.93
N ILE A 30 2.51 -1.67 -5.50
CA ILE A 30 1.95 -0.39 -5.05
C ILE A 30 1.18 0.27 -6.19
N ALA A 31 1.74 0.34 -7.40
CA ALA A 31 1.04 0.91 -8.54
C ALA A 31 -0.29 0.18 -8.81
N ASN A 32 -0.28 -1.16 -8.77
CA ASN A 32 -1.49 -1.96 -8.97
C ASN A 32 -2.53 -1.74 -7.85
N ILE A 33 -2.11 -1.63 -6.58
CA ILE A 33 -3.03 -1.49 -5.47
C ILE A 33 -3.66 -0.10 -5.42
N VAL A 34 -2.89 0.94 -5.74
CA VAL A 34 -3.37 2.32 -5.82
C VAL A 34 -4.45 2.43 -6.90
N ASP A 35 -4.19 1.87 -8.09
CA ASP A 35 -5.16 1.85 -9.18
C ASP A 35 -6.46 1.11 -8.80
N LYS A 36 -6.34 -0.13 -8.29
CA LYS A 36 -7.49 -0.96 -7.89
C LYS A 36 -8.36 -0.34 -6.80
N THR A 37 -7.80 0.52 -5.97
CA THR A 37 -8.50 1.07 -4.79
C THR A 37 -8.88 2.54 -4.94
N PHE A 38 -8.67 3.11 -6.13
CA PHE A 38 -8.84 4.54 -6.37
C PHE A 38 -8.08 5.39 -5.34
N ASP A 39 -6.80 5.09 -5.16
CA ASP A 39 -5.94 5.73 -4.16
C ASP A 39 -6.46 5.52 -2.72
N GLY A 40 -6.75 4.26 -2.37
CA GLY A 40 -7.21 3.83 -1.06
C GLY A 40 -8.60 4.36 -0.67
N ARG A 41 -9.42 4.81 -1.63
CA ARG A 41 -10.81 5.24 -1.40
C ARG A 41 -11.76 4.05 -1.24
N ASP A 42 -11.52 2.97 -1.97
CA ASP A 42 -12.29 1.72 -1.86
C ASP A 42 -11.35 0.52 -1.72
N THR A 43 -11.36 -0.11 -0.56
CA THR A 43 -10.54 -1.30 -0.26
C THR A 43 -11.37 -2.57 -0.14
N THR A 44 -12.67 -2.54 -0.46
CA THR A 44 -13.59 -3.68 -0.27
C THR A 44 -13.24 -4.86 -1.16
N MET A 45 -12.60 -4.60 -2.30
CA MET A 45 -12.19 -5.59 -3.29
C MET A 45 -10.83 -6.25 -2.99
N LEU A 46 -10.15 -5.83 -1.91
CA LEU A 46 -8.83 -6.37 -1.58
C LEU A 46 -8.93 -7.76 -0.95
N THR A 47 -8.08 -8.66 -1.41
CA THR A 47 -7.88 -9.96 -0.78
C THR A 47 -7.04 -9.82 0.50
N GLY A 48 -7.17 -10.77 1.43
CA GLY A 48 -6.37 -10.79 2.66
C GLY A 48 -4.86 -10.72 2.41
N LYS A 49 -4.34 -11.45 1.41
CA LYS A 49 -2.92 -11.39 1.03
C LYS A 49 -2.47 -10.03 0.54
N GLN A 50 -3.34 -9.29 -0.16
CA GLN A 50 -3.03 -7.93 -0.59
C GLN A 50 -3.01 -6.98 0.61
N VAL A 51 -3.94 -7.14 1.55
CA VAL A 51 -3.96 -6.38 2.82
C VAL A 51 -2.67 -6.63 3.61
N GLU A 52 -2.30 -7.88 3.83
CA GLU A 52 -1.04 -8.25 4.53
C GLU A 52 0.19 -7.66 3.83
N THR A 53 0.20 -7.63 2.50
CA THR A 53 1.30 -7.05 1.74
C THR A 53 1.36 -5.53 1.89
N VAL A 54 0.22 -4.83 1.85
CA VAL A 54 0.13 -3.40 2.13
C VAL A 54 0.65 -3.10 3.54
N GLU A 55 0.20 -3.86 4.54
CA GLU A 55 0.63 -3.69 5.94
C GLU A 55 2.13 -3.93 6.11
N ARG A 56 2.68 -4.96 5.44
CA ARG A 56 4.12 -5.26 5.47
C ARG A 56 4.94 -4.12 4.87
N ILE A 57 4.56 -3.64 3.68
CA ILE A 57 5.27 -2.52 3.02
C ILE A 57 5.16 -1.27 3.88
N TYR A 58 3.95 -0.94 4.36
CA TYR A 58 3.73 0.19 5.24
C TYR A 58 4.63 0.13 6.48
N SER A 59 4.66 -1.03 7.16
CA SER A 59 5.43 -1.21 8.39
C SER A 59 6.94 -1.08 8.16
N LYS A 60 7.45 -1.47 7.00
CA LYS A 60 8.87 -1.34 6.64
C LYS A 60 9.32 0.13 6.50
N HIS A 61 8.40 1.04 6.17
CA HIS A 61 8.73 2.43 5.81
C HIS A 61 8.19 3.48 6.79
N PHE A 62 7.13 3.18 7.55
CA PHE A 62 6.38 4.17 8.33
C PHE A 62 6.03 3.74 9.76
N ALA A 63 6.40 2.54 10.20
CA ALA A 63 6.16 2.05 11.56
C ALA A 63 7.41 2.07 12.43
#